data_AF-A0A1J4VBW9-F1
#
_entry.id   AF-A0A1J4VBW9-F1
#
_cell.length_a   1.000
_cell.length_b   1.000
_cell.length_c   1.000
_cell.angle_alpha   90.00
_cell.angle_beta   90.00
_cell.angle_gamma   90.00
#
_symmetry.space_group_name_H-M   'P 1'
#
loop_
_entity.id
_entity.type
_entity.pdbx_description
1 polymer ?
#
loop_
_entity_poly.entity_id
_entity_poly.type
_entity_poly.pdbx_seq_one_letter_code
_entity_poly.pdbx_strand_id
1 'polypeptide(L)'
;MHFKTNFFNLPGNYRFYGWNNNANHTKWLDTGKTKESTYGFGLSFDQKINDIVILFTRYGWQKPEVYNSELTAADGSNYSLEQSWSAGFQVEGKPWGRDNDVFAFAVGQVMPSGDYEKANEGYLAKAEGHLEAYYKIHVNDHLSISPDFQYIWNPFGKDVAGNTDGIFVGGMRAQVDF
;
A
#
# COMPACT_ATOMS: atom_id res chain seq x y z
N MET A 1 9.86 -16.64 -1.16
CA MET A 1 9.07 -17.86 -0.90
C MET A 1 7.62 -17.62 -1.25
N HIS A 2 7.00 -18.54 -1.97
CA HIS A 2 5.62 -18.44 -2.41
C HIS A 2 4.95 -19.78 -2.15
N PHE A 3 3.80 -19.75 -1.47
CA PHE A 3 3.02 -20.93 -1.14
C PHE A 3 1.57 -20.73 -1.54
N LYS A 4 0.99 -21.79 -2.09
CA LYS A 4 -0.45 -21.92 -2.28
C LYS A 4 -0.90 -23.09 -1.42
N THR A 5 -1.91 -22.88 -0.59
CA THR A 5 -2.47 -23.92 0.27
C THR A 5 -3.97 -23.74 0.39
N ASN A 6 -4.68 -24.80 0.77
CA ASN A 6 -6.12 -24.75 0.98
C ASN A 6 -6.40 -24.93 2.48
N PHE A 7 -6.93 -23.89 3.12
CA PHE A 7 -7.45 -23.99 4.49
C PHE A 7 -8.95 -24.28 4.42
N PHE A 8 -9.41 -25.36 5.06
CA PHE A 8 -10.81 -25.79 5.00
C PHE A 8 -11.36 -25.92 3.55
N ASN A 9 -10.54 -26.45 2.63
CA ASN A 9 -10.82 -26.53 1.19
C ASN A 9 -10.99 -25.18 0.46
N LEU A 10 -10.65 -24.06 1.11
CA LEU A 10 -10.70 -22.74 0.50
C LEU A 10 -9.29 -22.27 0.11
N PRO A 11 -9.10 -21.79 -1.12
CA PRO A 11 -7.79 -21.45 -1.63
C PRO A 11 -7.18 -20.24 -0.92
N GLY A 12 -5.88 -20.34 -0.65
CA GLY A 12 -5.05 -19.27 -0.12
C GLY A 12 -3.74 -19.13 -0.89
N ASN A 13 -3.20 -17.91 -0.87
CA ASN A 13 -1.97 -17.54 -1.55
C ASN A 13 -1.10 -16.69 -0.59
N TYR A 14 0.11 -17.16 -0.32
CA TYR A 14 0.98 -16.62 0.72
C TYR A 14 2.37 -16.38 0.16
N ARG A 15 2.85 -15.13 0.28
CA ARG A 15 4.16 -14.71 -0.19
C ARG A 15 4.96 -14.12 0.97
N PHE A 16 6.21 -14.55 1.05
CA PHE A 16 7.26 -13.96 1.87
C PHE A 16 8.42 -13.64 0.94
N TYR A 17 8.89 -12.41 0.88
CA TYR A 17 10.00 -12.02 0.00
C TYR A 17 10.92 -11.04 0.71
N GLY A 18 12.19 -11.07 0.35
CA GLY A 18 13.19 -10.10 0.75
C GLY A 18 13.78 -9.45 -0.48
N TRP A 19 14.28 -8.22 -0.34
CA TRP A 19 15.00 -7.52 -1.39
C TRP A 19 16.23 -6.81 -0.84
N ASN A 20 17.14 -6.50 -1.74
CA ASN A 20 18.28 -5.63 -1.52
C ASN A 20 18.33 -4.65 -2.70
N ASN A 21 18.62 -3.39 -2.42
CA ASN A 21 18.76 -2.34 -3.39
C ASN A 21 20.11 -1.63 -3.21
N ASN A 22 20.93 -1.71 -4.26
CA ASN A 22 22.27 -1.15 -4.32
C ASN A 22 22.32 0.26 -4.94
N ALA A 23 21.18 0.90 -5.19
CA ALA A 23 21.16 2.33 -5.48
C ALA A 23 21.79 3.11 -4.31
N ASN A 24 22.29 4.31 -4.58
CA ASN A 24 22.88 5.16 -3.56
C ASN A 24 21.81 5.67 -2.60
N HIS A 25 21.97 5.40 -1.30
CA HIS A 25 21.14 5.97 -0.26
C HIS A 25 21.99 6.80 0.71
N THR A 26 21.37 7.83 1.25
CA THR A 26 21.95 8.72 2.27
C THR A 26 21.39 8.38 3.64
N LYS A 27 22.22 8.40 4.69
CA LYS A 27 21.71 8.25 6.06
C LYS A 27 20.96 9.49 6.53
N TRP A 28 19.86 9.29 7.22
CA TRP A 28 19.09 10.37 7.85
C TRP A 28 19.91 11.17 8.88
N LEU A 29 20.63 10.46 9.76
CA LEU A 29 21.37 11.06 10.89
C LEU A 29 22.86 11.33 10.59
N ASP A 30 23.33 11.03 9.38
CA ASP A 30 24.71 11.26 8.94
C ASP A 30 24.74 11.46 7.42
N THR A 31 24.38 12.67 6.99
CA THR A 31 24.20 13.02 5.57
C THR A 31 25.50 12.96 4.75
N GLY A 32 26.67 12.83 5.40
CA GLY A 32 27.94 12.57 4.72
C GLY A 32 28.05 11.14 4.17
N LYS A 33 27.22 10.20 4.64
CA LYS A 33 27.18 8.81 4.17
C LYS A 33 26.11 8.64 3.10
N THR A 34 26.54 8.68 1.83
CA THR A 34 25.65 8.75 0.64
C THR A 34 25.66 7.52 -0.27
N LYS A 35 26.43 6.48 0.08
CA LYS A 35 26.56 5.24 -0.71
C LYS A 35 26.11 4.01 0.09
N GLU A 36 25.08 4.19 0.89
CA GLU A 36 24.53 3.10 1.69
C GLU A 36 23.61 2.23 0.84
N SER A 37 23.64 0.92 1.07
CA SER A 37 22.63 0.01 0.56
C SER A 37 21.38 0.00 1.45
N THR A 38 20.25 -0.33 0.85
CA THR A 38 19.00 -0.61 1.56
C THR A 38 18.54 -2.04 1.29
N TYR A 39 17.77 -2.59 2.21
CA TYR A 39 17.16 -3.91 2.10
C TYR A 39 15.85 -3.92 2.87
N GLY A 40 15.04 -4.94 2.62
CA GLY A 40 13.77 -5.07 3.30
C GLY A 40 13.14 -6.43 3.07
N PHE A 41 11.94 -6.60 3.63
CA PHE A 41 11.13 -7.78 3.44
C PHE A 41 9.65 -7.44 3.38
N GLY A 42 8.88 -8.35 2.81
CA GLY A 42 7.47 -8.17 2.57
C GLY A 42 6.68 -9.47 2.69
N LEU A 43 5.44 -9.30 3.13
CA LEU A 43 4.42 -10.31 3.33
C LEU A 43 3.23 -9.96 2.44
N SER A 44 2.62 -10.97 1.80
CA SER A 44 1.34 -10.82 1.10
C SER A 44 0.55 -12.10 1.24
N PHE A 45 -0.56 -12.02 1.97
CA PHE A 45 -1.46 -13.13 2.25
C PHE A 45 -2.84 -12.81 1.69
N ASP A 46 -3.40 -13.75 0.95
CA ASP A 46 -4.75 -13.70 0.40
C ASP A 46 -5.43 -15.03 0.77
N GLN A 47 -6.60 -15.00 1.42
CA GLN A 47 -7.31 -16.20 1.87
C GLN A 47 -8.81 -16.07 1.58
N LYS A 48 -9.37 -17.03 0.84
CA LYS A 48 -10.82 -17.17 0.71
C LYS A 48 -11.39 -17.75 2.01
N ILE A 49 -12.30 -17.05 2.68
CA ILE A 49 -12.82 -17.46 4.01
C ILE A 49 -14.20 -18.12 3.95
N ASN A 50 -14.90 -17.95 2.83
CA ASN A 50 -16.10 -18.68 2.44
C ASN A 50 -16.29 -18.56 0.92
N ASP A 51 -17.42 -19.02 0.39
CA ASP A 51 -17.68 -19.06 -1.05
C ASP A 51 -17.68 -17.70 -1.75
N ILE A 52 -17.83 -16.59 -1.02
CA ILE A 52 -17.96 -15.25 -1.61
C ILE A 52 -16.97 -14.22 -1.07
N VAL A 53 -16.32 -14.47 0.07
CA VAL A 53 -15.41 -13.51 0.73
C VAL A 53 -13.96 -13.96 0.65
N ILE A 54 -13.10 -13.04 0.22
CA ILE A 54 -11.64 -13.17 0.30
C ILE A 54 -11.11 -12.05 1.18
N LEU A 55 -10.23 -12.40 2.13
CA LEU A 55 -9.47 -11.45 2.92
C LEU A 55 -8.05 -11.33 2.37
N PHE A 56 -7.46 -10.15 2.52
CA PHE A 56 -6.04 -9.97 2.29
C PHE A 56 -5.35 -9.21 3.41
N THR A 57 -4.05 -9.45 3.55
CA THR A 57 -3.14 -8.58 4.30
C THR A 57 -1.79 -8.52 3.62
N ARG A 58 -1.17 -7.34 3.66
CA ARG A 58 0.17 -7.06 3.12
C ARG A 58 0.93 -6.27 4.17
N TYR A 59 2.21 -6.60 4.34
CA TYR A 59 3.12 -5.87 5.21
C TYR A 59 4.47 -5.74 4.51
N GLY A 60 5.12 -4.59 4.66
CA GLY A 60 6.46 -4.36 4.14
C GLY A 60 7.28 -3.57 5.15
N TRP A 61 8.54 -3.91 5.25
CA TRP A 61 9.53 -3.19 6.05
C TRP A 61 10.79 -2.97 5.21
N GLN A 62 11.41 -1.81 5.34
CA GLN A 62 12.73 -1.54 4.79
C GLN A 62 13.63 -0.85 5.82
N LYS A 63 14.93 -0.93 5.57
CA LYS A 63 15.99 -0.34 6.38
C LYS A 63 15.68 1.13 6.74
N PRO A 64 15.55 1.48 8.04
CA PRO A 64 15.01 2.76 8.49
C PRO A 64 15.98 3.93 8.40
N GLU A 65 17.28 3.66 8.38
CA GLU A 65 18.29 4.70 8.58
C GLU A 65 18.61 5.48 7.30
N VAL A 66 18.11 5.04 6.14
CA VAL A 66 18.54 5.55 4.84
C VAL A 66 17.36 5.98 3.95
N TYR A 67 17.60 6.95 3.08
CA TYR A 67 16.67 7.39 2.04
C TYR A 67 17.39 7.53 0.69
N ASN A 68 16.65 7.39 -0.40
CA ASN A 68 17.20 7.64 -1.73
C ASN A 68 17.07 9.14 -2.05
N SER A 69 18.20 9.85 -2.11
CA SER A 69 18.22 11.30 -2.36
C SER A 69 17.79 11.70 -3.78
N GLU A 70 17.67 10.75 -4.70
CA GLU A 70 17.16 10.99 -6.07
C GLU A 70 15.63 10.88 -6.14
N LEU A 71 14.98 10.34 -5.08
CA LEU A 71 13.52 10.22 -4.98
C LEU A 71 12.99 11.23 -3.98
N THR A 72 12.25 12.21 -4.47
CA THR A 72 11.71 13.31 -3.66
C THR A 72 10.18 13.36 -3.77
N ALA A 73 9.56 13.96 -2.76
CA ALA A 73 8.14 14.33 -2.80
C ALA A 73 7.91 15.45 -3.84
N ALA A 74 6.64 15.77 -4.10
CA ALA A 74 6.28 16.78 -5.10
C ALA A 74 6.85 18.18 -4.81
N ASP A 75 7.17 18.50 -3.56
CA ASP A 75 7.78 19.75 -3.14
C ASP A 75 9.32 19.71 -3.10
N GLY A 76 9.93 18.61 -3.54
CA GLY A 76 11.38 18.39 -3.54
C GLY A 76 11.96 17.92 -2.21
N SER A 77 11.15 17.70 -1.18
CA SER A 77 11.60 17.15 0.10
C SER A 77 11.94 15.65 0.00
N ASN A 78 12.89 15.20 0.81
CA ASN A 78 13.13 13.78 1.00
C ASN A 78 12.08 13.21 1.96
N TYR A 79 11.61 12.00 1.69
CA TYR A 79 10.60 11.33 2.51
C TYR A 79 11.11 9.97 3.00
N SER A 80 10.53 9.50 4.11
CA SER A 80 10.83 8.19 4.67
C SER A 80 9.64 7.25 4.53
N LEU A 81 9.95 6.00 4.24
CA LEU A 81 9.01 4.88 4.20
C LEU A 81 9.69 3.72 4.91
N GLU A 82 9.46 3.52 6.19
CA GLU A 82 10.02 2.37 6.90
C GLU A 82 9.10 1.17 6.79
N GLN A 83 7.85 1.38 7.16
CA GLN A 83 6.86 0.31 7.25
C GLN A 83 5.66 0.64 6.38
N SER A 84 5.05 -0.39 5.83
CA SER A 84 3.74 -0.29 5.20
C SER A 84 2.91 -1.50 5.57
N TRP A 85 1.62 -1.29 5.77
CA TRP A 85 0.67 -2.39 5.91
C TRP A 85 -0.62 -2.04 5.19
N SER A 86 -1.31 -3.06 4.69
CA SER A 86 -2.69 -2.93 4.21
C SER A 86 -3.45 -4.22 4.48
N ALA A 87 -4.74 -4.09 4.73
CA ALA A 87 -5.64 -5.20 4.88
C ALA A 87 -7.00 -4.83 4.30
N GLY A 88 -7.74 -5.85 3.89
CA GLY A 88 -9.04 -5.62 3.27
C GLY A 88 -9.73 -6.90 2.89
N PHE A 89 -10.83 -6.74 2.20
CA PHE A 89 -11.64 -7.84 1.74
C PHE A 89 -12.27 -7.53 0.39
N GLN A 90 -12.67 -8.58 -0.30
CA GLN A 90 -13.58 -8.52 -1.43
C GLN A 90 -14.74 -9.49 -1.21
N VAL A 91 -15.92 -9.11 -1.71
CA VAL A 91 -17.16 -9.88 -1.67
C VAL A 91 -17.68 -10.02 -3.10
N GLU A 92 -17.82 -11.27 -3.56
CA GLU A 92 -18.47 -11.61 -4.83
C GLU A 92 -19.97 -11.25 -4.78
N GLY A 93 -20.54 -10.74 -5.87
CA GLY A 93 -21.87 -10.11 -5.89
C GLY A 93 -23.08 -11.04 -5.90
N LYS A 94 -22.86 -12.32 -5.62
CA LYS A 94 -23.90 -13.35 -5.49
C LYS A 94 -25.05 -12.95 -4.53
N PRO A 95 -24.82 -12.31 -3.35
CA PRO A 95 -25.90 -11.97 -2.44
C PRO A 95 -26.92 -10.94 -3.00
N TRP A 96 -26.56 -10.20 -4.06
CA TRP A 96 -27.43 -9.23 -4.71
C TRP A 96 -27.66 -9.54 -6.21
N GLY A 97 -27.49 -10.80 -6.60
CA GLY A 97 -27.83 -11.30 -7.94
C GLY A 97 -26.89 -10.83 -9.05
N ARG A 98 -25.66 -10.44 -8.70
CA ARG A 98 -24.62 -10.00 -9.64
C ARG A 98 -23.37 -10.84 -9.46
N ASP A 99 -23.46 -12.11 -9.80
CA ASP A 99 -22.46 -13.14 -9.51
C ASP A 99 -21.04 -12.81 -10.03
N ASN A 100 -20.92 -12.02 -11.10
CA ASN A 100 -19.64 -11.61 -11.69
C ASN A 100 -19.13 -10.25 -11.17
N ASP A 101 -19.92 -9.56 -10.35
CA ASP A 101 -19.51 -8.31 -9.73
C ASP A 101 -18.73 -8.55 -8.45
N VAL A 102 -17.94 -7.54 -8.05
CA VAL A 102 -17.14 -7.60 -6.83
C VAL A 102 -17.22 -6.27 -6.10
N PHE A 103 -17.62 -6.31 -4.84
CA PHE A 103 -17.39 -5.21 -3.90
C PHE A 103 -16.07 -5.44 -3.18
N ALA A 104 -15.25 -4.41 -2.98
CA ALA A 104 -14.04 -4.52 -2.18
C ALA A 104 -13.82 -3.29 -1.31
N PHE A 105 -13.15 -3.51 -0.19
CA PHE A 105 -12.74 -2.48 0.75
C PHE A 105 -11.34 -2.78 1.27
N ALA A 106 -10.53 -1.75 1.41
CA ALA A 106 -9.16 -1.82 1.90
C ALA A 106 -8.85 -0.64 2.81
N VAL A 107 -7.96 -0.87 3.77
CA VAL A 107 -7.32 0.15 4.58
C VAL A 107 -5.83 -0.16 4.69
N GLY A 108 -5.00 0.88 4.72
CA GLY A 108 -3.57 0.73 4.85
C GLY A 108 -2.89 1.99 5.36
N GLN A 109 -1.65 1.82 5.77
CA GLN A 109 -0.79 2.92 6.20
C GLN A 109 0.64 2.72 5.72
N VAL A 110 1.32 3.85 5.57
CA VAL A 110 2.76 3.95 5.43
C VAL A 110 3.31 4.76 6.60
N MET A 111 4.43 4.30 7.16
CA MET A 111 5.01 4.83 8.38
C MET A 111 6.44 5.28 8.12
N PRO A 112 6.77 6.56 8.37
CA PRO A 112 8.14 7.04 8.34
C PRO A 112 9.00 6.38 9.41
N SER A 113 10.33 6.42 9.22
CA SER A 113 11.27 5.90 10.22
C SER A 113 11.48 6.84 11.40
N GLY A 114 11.86 6.28 12.55
CA GLY A 114 12.27 7.11 13.70
C GLY A 114 13.55 7.92 13.45
N ASP A 115 14.42 7.47 12.54
CA ASP A 115 15.61 8.24 12.13
C ASP A 115 15.24 9.43 11.25
N TYR A 116 14.17 9.32 10.46
CA TYR A 116 13.60 10.46 9.75
C TYR A 116 13.09 11.52 10.73
N GLU A 117 12.24 11.14 11.70
CA GLU A 117 11.72 12.04 12.73
C GLU A 117 12.86 12.78 13.46
N LYS A 118 13.94 12.06 13.82
CA LYS A 118 15.10 12.65 14.51
C LYS A 118 15.99 13.52 13.62
N ALA A 119 15.92 13.38 12.29
CA ALA A 119 16.77 14.14 11.38
C ALA A 119 16.40 15.63 11.36
N ASN A 120 15.18 15.99 11.78
CA ASN A 120 14.75 17.38 11.91
C ASN A 120 13.67 17.51 12.99
N GLU A 121 13.91 18.34 14.00
CA GLU A 121 12.95 18.59 15.10
C GLU A 121 11.59 19.12 14.64
N GLY A 122 11.50 19.64 13.40
CA GLY A 122 10.26 20.09 12.79
C GLY A 122 9.40 18.99 12.15
N TYR A 123 9.92 17.77 11.97
CA TYR A 123 9.13 16.67 11.41
C TYR A 123 8.16 16.09 12.43
N LEU A 124 6.93 15.88 11.99
CA LEU A 124 5.87 15.19 12.72
C LEU A 124 5.92 13.67 12.49
N ALA A 125 6.46 13.22 11.36
CA ALA A 125 6.64 11.83 10.98
C ALA A 125 5.38 10.96 11.15
N LYS A 126 4.20 11.53 10.89
CA LYS A 126 2.95 10.80 11.13
C LYS A 126 2.78 9.67 10.13
N ALA A 127 2.12 8.60 10.56
CA ALA A 127 1.66 7.59 9.63
C ALA A 127 0.62 8.21 8.67
N GLU A 128 0.94 8.18 7.38
CA GLU A 128 -0.03 8.44 6.32
C GLU A 128 -0.88 7.18 6.16
N GLY A 129 -2.19 7.34 6.09
CA GLY A 129 -3.07 6.23 5.83
C GLY A 129 -4.04 6.51 4.72
N HIS A 130 -4.53 5.42 4.13
CA HIS A 130 -5.52 5.45 3.08
C HIS A 130 -6.55 4.35 3.30
N LEU A 131 -7.76 4.62 2.84
CA LEU A 131 -8.77 3.60 2.60
C LEU A 131 -9.28 3.72 1.18
N GLU A 132 -9.70 2.59 0.61
CA GLU A 132 -10.32 2.51 -0.71
C GLU A 132 -11.51 1.58 -0.61
N ALA A 133 -12.61 1.93 -1.27
CA ALA A 133 -13.61 0.94 -1.64
C ALA A 133 -14.00 1.11 -3.10
N TYR A 134 -14.20 -0.02 -3.77
CA TYR A 134 -14.66 -0.03 -5.14
C TYR A 134 -15.75 -1.07 -5.34
N TYR A 135 -16.53 -0.87 -6.39
CA TYR A 135 -17.52 -1.83 -6.84
C TYR A 135 -17.28 -2.13 -8.32
N LYS A 136 -16.75 -3.31 -8.63
CA LYS A 136 -16.52 -3.76 -10.00
C LYS A 136 -17.83 -4.29 -10.59
N ILE A 137 -18.31 -3.61 -11.62
CA ILE A 137 -19.43 -3.97 -12.46
C ILE A 137 -18.90 -4.78 -13.64
N HIS A 138 -19.26 -6.05 -13.70
CA HIS A 138 -19.05 -6.85 -14.90
C HIS A 138 -20.11 -6.45 -15.94
N VAL A 139 -19.66 -5.82 -17.03
CA VAL A 139 -20.54 -5.40 -18.12
C VAL A 139 -20.73 -6.54 -19.10
N ASN A 140 -19.62 -7.16 -19.51
CA ASN A 140 -19.56 -8.37 -20.34
C ASN A 140 -18.15 -8.99 -20.21
N ASP A 141 -17.92 -10.11 -20.88
CA ASP A 141 -16.67 -10.88 -20.81
C ASP A 141 -15.41 -10.11 -21.28
N HIS A 142 -15.58 -8.96 -21.94
CA HIS A 142 -14.51 -8.10 -22.44
C HIS A 142 -14.40 -6.77 -21.68
N LEU A 143 -15.35 -6.44 -20.81
CA LEU A 143 -15.44 -5.11 -20.19
C LEU A 143 -15.91 -5.18 -18.74
N SER A 144 -15.14 -4.56 -17.87
CA SER A 144 -15.54 -4.24 -16.49
C SER A 144 -15.32 -2.76 -16.19
N ILE A 145 -16.21 -2.18 -15.40
CA ILE A 145 -16.11 -0.79 -14.92
C ILE A 145 -16.19 -0.80 -13.40
N SER A 146 -15.32 -0.06 -12.73
CA SER A 146 -15.23 -0.02 -11.27
C SER A 146 -15.20 1.43 -10.79
N PRO A 147 -16.33 2.04 -10.41
CA PRO A 147 -16.30 3.23 -9.56
C PRO A 147 -15.59 2.92 -8.24
N ASP A 148 -14.78 3.87 -7.79
CA ASP A 148 -14.04 3.79 -6.53
C ASP A 148 -14.06 5.12 -5.78
N PHE A 149 -13.89 5.03 -4.47
CA PHE A 149 -13.58 6.18 -3.64
C PHE A 149 -12.37 5.86 -2.78
N GLN A 150 -11.58 6.89 -2.51
CA GLN A 150 -10.42 6.82 -1.64
C GLN A 150 -10.40 7.99 -0.69
N TYR A 151 -9.94 7.73 0.53
CA TYR A 151 -9.67 8.78 1.50
C TYR A 151 -8.27 8.59 2.08
N ILE A 152 -7.46 9.65 2.00
CA ILE A 152 -6.08 9.67 2.47
C ILE A 152 -5.99 10.66 3.63
N TRP A 153 -5.42 10.25 4.76
CA TRP A 153 -5.19 11.11 5.91
C TRP A 153 -3.70 11.21 6.23
N ASN A 154 -3.31 12.37 6.75
CA ASN A 154 -1.89 12.73 6.99
C ASN A 154 -1.02 12.54 5.74
N PRO A 155 -1.37 13.09 4.56
CA PRO A 155 -0.53 12.97 3.38
C PRO A 155 0.90 13.46 3.66
N PHE A 156 1.88 12.71 3.17
CA PHE A 156 3.32 12.87 3.40
C PHE A 156 3.70 12.98 4.88
N GLY A 157 2.98 12.28 5.77
CA GLY A 157 3.21 12.34 7.22
C GLY A 157 3.01 13.71 7.86
N LYS A 158 2.35 14.63 7.14
CA LYS A 158 2.21 16.06 7.46
C LYS A 158 3.50 16.88 7.42
N ASP A 159 4.53 16.40 6.73
CA ASP A 159 5.87 17.01 6.73
C ASP A 159 6.24 17.73 5.43
N VAL A 160 5.25 18.02 4.58
CA VAL A 160 5.41 18.80 3.35
C VAL A 160 4.85 20.21 3.53
N ALA A 161 5.38 21.17 2.77
CA ALA A 161 5.03 22.60 2.91
C ALA A 161 3.59 22.96 2.46
N GLY A 162 2.82 22.00 1.96
CA GLY A 162 1.47 22.18 1.42
C GLY A 162 0.34 21.94 2.42
N ASN A 163 -0.90 21.97 1.93
CA ASN A 163 -2.04 21.51 2.71
C ASN A 163 -1.93 20.01 2.97
N THR A 164 -1.92 19.61 4.25
CA THR A 164 -1.86 18.21 4.69
C THR A 164 -3.16 17.73 5.35
N ASP A 165 -4.27 18.38 5.02
CA ASP A 165 -5.62 17.91 5.33
C ASP A 165 -5.94 16.60 4.61
N GLY A 166 -7.02 15.95 5.05
CA GLY A 166 -7.50 14.73 4.43
C GLY A 166 -7.90 14.93 2.97
N ILE A 167 -7.49 14.02 2.10
CA ILE A 167 -7.76 14.05 0.66
C ILE A 167 -8.86 13.05 0.36
N PHE A 168 -9.94 13.50 -0.27
CA PHE A 168 -10.98 12.63 -0.81
C PHE A 168 -10.84 12.53 -2.33
N VAL A 169 -10.89 11.31 -2.85
CA VAL A 169 -10.79 11.03 -4.28
C VAL A 169 -11.98 10.18 -4.70
N GLY A 170 -12.65 10.59 -5.78
CA GLY A 170 -13.64 9.78 -6.48
C GLY A 170 -13.09 9.39 -7.85
N GLY A 171 -13.18 8.12 -8.20
CA GLY A 171 -12.56 7.54 -9.38
C GLY A 171 -13.47 6.59 -10.15
N MET A 172 -13.02 6.25 -11.36
CA MET A 172 -13.60 5.18 -12.16
C MET A 172 -12.49 4.49 -12.94
N ARG A 173 -12.38 3.17 -12.78
CA ARG A 173 -11.46 2.31 -13.52
C ARG A 173 -12.21 1.50 -14.57
N ALA A 174 -11.66 1.36 -15.77
CA ALA A 174 -12.14 0.44 -16.79
C ALA A 174 -11.07 -0.63 -17.07
N GLN A 175 -11.49 -1.88 -17.23
CA GLN A 175 -10.66 -2.99 -17.71
C GLN A 175 -11.27 -3.55 -18.99
N VAL A 176 -10.43 -3.69 -20.02
CA VAL A 176 -10.81 -4.24 -21.33
C VAL A 176 -9.90 -5.43 -21.65
N ASP A 177 -10.51 -6.57 -21.96
CA ASP A 177 -9.82 -7.83 -22.28
C ASP A 177 -10.14 -8.25 -23.73
N PHE A 178 -9.09 -8.50 -24.54
CA PHE A 178 -9.16 -8.77 -25.99
C PHE A 178 -8.91 -10.23 -26.35
#